data_AF-A0A6L8IFK9-F1
#
_entry.id   AF-A0A6L8IFK9-F1
#
_cell.length_a   1.000
_cell.length_b   1.000
_cell.length_c   1.000
_cell.angle_alpha   90.00
_cell.angle_beta   90.00
_cell.angle_gamma   90.00
#
_symmetry.space_group_name_H-M   'P 1'
#
loop_
_entity.id
_entity.type
_entity.pdbx_description
1 polymer ?
#
loop_
_entity_poly.entity_id
_entity_poly.type
_entity_poly.pdbx_seq_one_letter_code
_entity_poly.pdbx_strand_id
1 'polypeptide(L)'
;MGDSRLYRFEDACFVEHTVDHRLRELLLKEGLYSESDVHAHPGAHLMYACLGAGPHSPRLPIASRGISRREGFLLCGDGLWENVDKADLEAIFKAKDLAGALRSVVSRARTRGGEYCDNISVAAVRRVD
;
A
#
# COMPACT_ATOMS: atom_id res chain seq x y z
N MET A 1 -2.64 9.06 -4.18
CA MET A 1 -1.65 9.86 -4.91
C MET A 1 -0.29 9.40 -4.46
N GLY A 2 0.66 9.26 -5.38
CA GLY A 2 1.89 8.51 -5.12
C GLY A 2 1.63 7.01 -5.00
N ASP A 3 2.52 6.34 -4.29
CA ASP A 3 2.62 4.88 -4.09
C ASP A 3 2.58 4.46 -2.61
N SER A 4 2.31 5.40 -1.71
CA SER A 4 1.74 5.07 -0.41
C SER A 4 0.36 4.45 -0.60
N ARG A 5 0.12 3.32 0.07
CA ARG A 5 -1.07 2.50 -0.11
C ARG A 5 -1.97 2.54 1.13
N LEU A 6 -3.27 2.66 0.88
CA LEU A 6 -4.32 2.34 1.85
C LEU A 6 -4.87 0.96 1.54
N TYR A 7 -4.66 0.01 2.44
CA TYR A 7 -5.20 -1.34 2.41
C TYR A 7 -6.49 -1.42 3.22
N ARG A 8 -7.44 -2.23 2.74
CA ARG A 8 -8.69 -2.57 3.41
C ARG A 8 -8.77 -4.05 3.69
N PHE A 9 -9.23 -4.36 4.90
CA PHE A 9 -9.44 -5.72 5.41
C PHE A 9 -10.88 -5.86 5.87
N GLU A 10 -11.43 -7.06 5.72
CA GLU A 10 -12.72 -7.47 6.29
C GLU A 10 -12.52 -8.82 6.96
N ASP A 11 -12.96 -8.96 8.22
CA ASP A 11 -12.73 -10.16 9.03
C ASP A 11 -11.24 -10.60 9.05
N ALA A 12 -10.35 -9.60 9.09
CA ALA A 12 -8.89 -9.74 9.03
C ALA A 12 -8.32 -10.37 7.75
N CYS A 13 -9.13 -10.50 6.69
CA CYS A 13 -8.70 -10.92 5.36
C CYS A 13 -8.50 -9.69 4.47
N PHE A 14 -7.45 -9.69 3.65
CA PHE A 14 -7.22 -8.60 2.71
C PHE A 14 -8.30 -8.58 1.62
N VAL A 15 -8.83 -7.39 1.34
CA VAL A 15 -9.85 -7.19 0.31
C VAL A 15 -9.30 -6.41 -0.88
N GLU A 16 -8.74 -5.22 -0.64
CA GLU A 16 -8.21 -4.36 -1.70
C GLU A 16 -7.19 -3.35 -1.13
N HIS A 17 -6.47 -2.66 -2.02
CA HIS A 17 -5.72 -1.47 -1.69
C HIS A 17 -5.85 -0.41 -2.79
N THR A 18 -5.46 0.83 -2.48
CA THR A 18 -5.38 1.91 -3.49
C THR A 18 -4.38 1.56 -4.60
N VAL A 19 -4.67 1.97 -5.83
CA VAL A 19 -3.77 1.83 -6.98
C VAL A 19 -2.65 2.86 -6.91
N ASP A 20 -1.42 2.43 -7.16
CA ASP A 20 -0.24 3.28 -7.14
C ASP A 20 -0.23 4.21 -8.36
N HIS A 21 0.25 5.44 -8.19
CA HIS A 21 0.44 6.36 -9.31
C HIS A 21 1.82 6.16 -9.95
N ARG A 22 2.15 4.89 -10.25
CA ARG A 22 3.36 4.46 -10.95
C ARG A 22 3.06 4.22 -12.43
N LEU A 23 4.03 4.46 -13.30
CA LEU A 23 3.86 4.35 -14.76
C LEU A 23 3.38 2.95 -15.14
N ARG A 24 3.89 1.91 -14.47
CA ARG A 24 3.41 0.54 -14.63
C ARG A 24 1.88 0.42 -14.53
N GLU A 25 1.29 0.95 -13.47
CA GLU A 25 -0.16 0.86 -13.24
C GLU A 25 -0.95 1.60 -14.33
N LEU A 26 -0.43 2.74 -14.79
CA LEU A 26 -1.03 3.48 -15.90
C LEU A 26 -0.98 2.69 -17.21
N LEU A 27 0.18 2.11 -17.56
CA LEU A 27 0.35 1.34 -18.79
C LEU A 27 -0.54 0.10 -18.83
N LEU A 28 -0.67 -0.61 -17.70
CA LEU A 28 -1.59 -1.75 -17.56
C LEU A 28 -3.04 -1.30 -17.69
N LYS A 29 -3.41 -0.20 -17.04
CA LYS A 29 -4.79 0.33 -17.05
C LYS A 29 -5.24 0.77 -18.44
N GLU A 30 -4.37 1.41 -19.23
CA GLU A 30 -4.71 1.85 -20.59
C GLU A 30 -4.80 0.68 -21.59
N GLY A 31 -4.39 -0.54 -21.18
CA GLY A 31 -4.49 -1.75 -22.02
C GLY A 31 -3.55 -1.76 -23.24
N LEU A 32 -2.61 -0.82 -23.30
CA LEU A 32 -1.66 -0.66 -24.41
C LEU A 32 -0.44 -1.59 -24.32
N TYR A 33 -0.24 -2.22 -23.17
CA TYR A 33 0.91 -3.08 -22.89
C TYR A 33 0.46 -4.37 -22.18
N SER A 34 1.07 -5.50 -22.54
CA SER A 34 0.91 -6.73 -21.77
C SER A 34 1.65 -6.64 -20.42
N GLU A 35 1.29 -7.49 -19.45
CA GLU A 35 2.02 -7.55 -18.17
C GLU A 35 3.53 -7.77 -18.34
N SER A 36 3.91 -8.62 -19.30
CA SER A 36 5.31 -8.87 -19.63
C SER A 36 6.01 -7.63 -20.20
N ASP A 37 5.34 -6.88 -21.07
CA ASP A 37 5.92 -5.68 -21.67
C ASP A 37 6.10 -4.56 -20.64
N VAL A 38 5.13 -4.40 -19.74
CA VAL A 38 5.24 -3.42 -18.66
C VAL A 38 6.35 -3.80 -17.69
N HIS A 39 6.55 -5.09 -17.39
CA HIS A 39 7.63 -5.52 -16.52
C HIS A 39 9.02 -5.23 -17.10
N ALA A 40 9.18 -5.36 -18.42
CA ALA A 40 10.41 -5.03 -19.12
C ALA A 40 10.61 -3.51 -19.37
N HIS A 41 9.59 -2.69 -19.12
CA HIS A 41 9.64 -1.27 -19.44
C HIS A 41 10.61 -0.51 -18.51
N PRO A 42 11.62 0.21 -19.04
CA PRO A 42 12.69 0.81 -18.24
C PRO A 42 12.17 1.86 -17.24
N GLY A 43 11.07 2.54 -17.56
CA GLY A 43 10.42 3.53 -16.70
C GLY A 43 9.28 2.99 -15.80
N ALA A 44 9.05 1.67 -15.75
CA ALA A 44 7.87 1.11 -15.05
C ALA A 44 7.73 1.54 -13.58
N HIS A 45 8.87 1.80 -12.92
CA HIS A 45 8.96 2.23 -11.53
C HIS A 45 8.69 3.74 -11.32
N LEU A 46 8.68 4.55 -12.38
CA LEU A 46 8.55 6.01 -12.26
C LEU A 46 7.15 6.39 -11.76
N MET A 47 7.08 7.28 -10.78
CA MET A 47 5.83 7.91 -10.35
C MET A 47 5.41 8.98 -11.37
N TYR A 48 4.14 8.93 -11.81
CA TYR A 48 3.58 9.96 -12.70
C TYR A 48 2.76 11.01 -11.95
N ALA A 49 2.40 10.78 -10.69
CA ALA A 49 1.68 11.76 -9.87
C ALA A 49 2.07 11.69 -8.39
N CYS A 50 2.65 12.77 -7.88
CA CYS A 50 2.89 13.01 -6.46
C CYS A 50 2.56 14.47 -6.10
N LEU A 51 2.42 14.77 -4.81
CA LEU A 51 2.23 16.13 -4.34
C LEU A 51 3.50 16.96 -4.58
N GLY A 52 3.36 18.15 -5.16
CA GLY A 52 4.49 19.04 -5.44
C GLY A 52 5.22 18.78 -6.76
N ALA A 53 4.77 17.82 -7.58
CA ALA A 53 5.40 17.50 -8.88
C ALA A 53 5.27 18.59 -9.95
N GLY A 54 4.43 19.61 -9.74
CA GLY A 54 4.17 20.66 -10.71
C GLY A 54 3.47 21.88 -10.11
N PRO A 55 3.24 22.92 -10.94
CA PRO A 55 2.68 24.20 -10.47
C PRO A 55 1.19 24.11 -10.11
N HIS A 56 0.53 23.02 -10.47
CA HIS A 56 -0.89 22.82 -10.24
C HIS A 56 -1.13 21.77 -9.16
N SER A 57 -2.13 22.04 -8.31
CA SER A 57 -2.64 21.03 -7.40
C SER A 57 -3.17 19.83 -8.19
N PRO A 58 -2.71 18.61 -7.88
CA PRO A 58 -3.17 17.43 -8.58
C PRO A 58 -4.65 17.18 -8.29
N ARG A 59 -5.38 16.62 -9.27
CA ARG A 59 -6.75 16.14 -9.03
C ARG A 59 -6.70 14.91 -8.14
N LEU A 60 -7.16 15.05 -6.90
CA LEU A 60 -7.21 13.95 -5.94
C LEU A 60 -8.47 13.11 -6.20
N PRO A 61 -8.35 11.78 -6.36
CA PRO A 61 -9.52 10.92 -6.28
C PRO A 61 -10.03 10.95 -4.83
N ILE A 62 -11.25 11.46 -4.64
CA ILE A 62 -11.94 11.50 -3.34
C ILE A 62 -13.06 10.48 -3.39
N ALA A 63 -13.10 9.58 -2.40
CA ALA A 63 -14.17 8.62 -2.21
C ALA A 63 -14.57 8.61 -0.74
N SER A 64 -15.86 8.39 -0.47
CA SER A 64 -16.41 8.21 0.87
C SER A 64 -17.31 6.97 0.90
N ARG A 65 -17.27 6.24 2.00
CA ARG A 65 -18.07 5.03 2.22
C ARG A 65 -18.27 4.82 3.73
N GLY A 66 -19.40 4.22 4.11
CA GLY A 66 -19.60 3.74 5.48
C GLY A 66 -18.61 2.63 5.84
N ILE A 67 -18.17 2.60 7.10
CA ILE A 67 -17.23 1.59 7.62
C ILE A 67 -17.98 0.59 8.49
N SER A 68 -17.80 -0.70 8.23
CA SER A 68 -18.39 -1.78 9.02
C SER A 68 -17.54 -2.11 10.26
N ARG A 69 -18.11 -2.79 11.27
CA ARG A 69 -17.36 -3.24 12.46
C ARG A 69 -16.28 -4.28 12.15
N ARG A 70 -16.43 -4.99 11.03
CA ARG A 70 -15.51 -6.05 10.59
C ARG A 70 -14.31 -5.51 9.81
N GLU A 71 -14.29 -4.20 9.55
CA GLU A 71 -13.28 -3.60 8.69
C GLU A 71 -12.07 -3.08 9.47
N GLY A 72 -10.92 -3.27 8.85
CA GLY A 72 -9.64 -2.72 9.28
C GLY A 72 -8.94 -2.03 8.10
N PHE A 73 -8.11 -1.05 8.40
CA PHE A 73 -7.36 -0.29 7.40
C PHE A 73 -5.90 -0.14 7.80
N LEU A 74 -5.01 -0.29 6.83
CA LEU A 74 -3.59 -0.03 6.99
C LEU A 74 -3.15 0.98 5.94
N LEU A 75 -2.57 2.10 6.37
CA LEU A 75 -1.85 3.02 5.53
C LEU A 75 -0.35 2.72 5.66
N CYS A 76 0.36 2.57 4.55
CA CYS A 76 1.81 2.38 4.57
C CYS A 76 2.51 2.94 3.32
N GLY A 77 3.80 3.23 3.46
CA GLY A 77 4.72 3.46 2.34
C GLY A 77 5.29 2.17 1.76
N ASP A 78 6.02 2.30 0.66
CA ASP A 78 6.73 1.24 -0.08
C ASP A 78 7.81 0.52 0.73
N GLY A 79 8.49 1.22 1.63
CA GLY A 79 9.39 0.59 2.60
C GLY A 79 8.74 -0.57 3.37
N LEU A 80 7.42 -0.55 3.59
CA LEU A 80 6.69 -1.69 4.15
C LEU A 80 6.34 -2.73 3.07
N TRP A 81 5.51 -2.33 2.09
CA TRP A 81 4.81 -3.28 1.23
C TRP A 81 5.70 -3.97 0.20
N GLU A 82 6.89 -3.44 -0.08
CA GLU A 82 7.90 -4.14 -0.89
C GLU A 82 8.57 -5.31 -0.13
N ASN A 83 8.49 -5.29 1.21
CA ASN A 83 9.20 -6.22 2.08
C ASN A 83 8.29 -7.20 2.84
N VAL A 84 6.97 -7.12 2.65
CA VAL A 84 5.99 -7.97 3.33
C VAL A 84 4.97 -8.56 2.37
N ASP A 85 4.50 -9.77 2.69
CA ASP A 85 3.50 -10.47 1.90
C ASP A 85 2.08 -10.24 2.44
N LYS A 86 1.09 -10.74 1.70
CA LYS A 86 -0.33 -10.66 2.10
C LYS A 86 -0.58 -11.29 3.48
N ALA A 87 0.10 -12.39 3.82
CA ALA A 87 -0.11 -13.08 5.08
C ALA A 87 0.42 -12.27 6.27
N ASP A 88 1.55 -11.56 6.09
CA ASP A 88 2.06 -10.61 7.06
C ASP A 88 1.04 -9.50 7.36
N LEU A 89 0.44 -8.94 6.31
CA LEU A 89 -0.53 -7.86 6.42
C LEU A 89 -1.81 -8.33 7.12
N GLU A 90 -2.32 -9.51 6.78
CA GLU A 90 -3.50 -10.09 7.44
C GLU A 90 -3.23 -10.42 8.91
N ALA A 91 -2.00 -10.82 9.27
CA ALA A 91 -1.64 -11.12 10.65
C ALA A 91 -1.80 -9.92 11.58
N ILE A 92 -1.66 -8.69 11.07
CA ILE A 92 -1.91 -7.45 11.82
C ILE A 92 -3.33 -7.43 12.37
N PHE A 93 -4.31 -7.77 11.53
CA PHE A 93 -5.73 -7.67 11.88
C PHE A 93 -6.26 -8.91 12.60
N LYS A 94 -5.58 -10.05 12.49
CA LYS A 94 -5.87 -11.28 13.27
C LYS A 94 -5.44 -11.16 14.74
N ALA A 95 -4.47 -10.30 15.03
CA ALA A 95 -3.90 -10.16 16.37
C ALA A 95 -4.83 -9.40 17.33
N LYS A 96 -4.82 -9.77 18.62
CA LYS A 96 -5.52 -8.99 19.66
C LYS A 96 -4.83 -7.65 19.92
N ASP A 97 -3.50 -7.62 19.98
CA ASP A 97 -2.72 -6.38 20.09
C ASP A 97 -2.35 -5.88 18.68
N LEU A 98 -3.13 -4.93 18.18
CA LEU A 98 -2.91 -4.33 16.86
C LEU A 98 -1.55 -3.63 16.78
N ALA A 99 -1.18 -2.88 17.82
CA ALA A 99 0.05 -2.11 17.84
C ALA A 99 1.28 -3.03 17.92
N GLY A 100 1.20 -4.11 18.71
CA GLY A 100 2.22 -5.15 18.78
C GLY A 100 2.42 -5.84 17.44
N ALA A 101 1.34 -6.28 16.80
CA ALA A 101 1.42 -6.92 15.50
C ALA A 101 1.99 -5.99 14.42
N LEU A 102 1.58 -4.72 14.43
CA LEU A 102 2.14 -3.71 13.52
C LEU A 102 3.65 -3.54 13.72
N ARG A 103 4.14 -3.46 14.97
CA ARG A 103 5.58 -3.43 15.27
C ARG A 103 6.30 -4.68 14.77
N SER A 104 5.72 -5.87 14.96
CA SER A 104 6.30 -7.12 14.48
C SER A 104 6.43 -7.16 12.96
N VAL A 105 5.42 -6.70 12.23
CA VAL A 105 5.47 -6.64 10.76
C VAL A 105 6.47 -5.59 10.28
N VAL A 106 6.54 -4.42 10.92
CA VAL A 106 7.60 -3.42 10.63
C VAL A 106 8.99 -3.99 10.87
N SER A 107 9.20 -4.71 11.98
CA SER A 107 10.48 -5.37 12.25
C SER A 107 10.83 -6.39 11.16
N ARG A 108 9.85 -7.18 10.71
CA ARG A 108 10.03 -8.17 9.64
C ARG A 108 10.39 -7.49 8.32
N ALA A 109 9.70 -6.41 7.96
CA ALA A 109 9.99 -5.61 6.78
C ALA A 109 11.43 -5.09 6.81
N ARG A 110 11.87 -4.52 7.95
CA ARG A 110 13.26 -4.06 8.14
C ARG A 110 14.28 -5.18 7.97
N THR A 111 14.03 -6.34 8.57
CA THR A 111 14.93 -7.49 8.45
C THR A 111 15.05 -7.98 7.01
N ARG A 112 13.93 -8.03 6.26
CA ARG A 112 13.92 -8.48 4.86
C ARG A 112 14.53 -7.45 3.91
N GLY A 113 14.28 -6.16 4.13
CA GLY A 113 14.85 -5.08 3.31
C GLY A 113 16.36 -4.91 3.51
N GLY A 114 16.89 -5.25 4.69
CA GLY A 114 18.32 -5.25 4.96
C GLY A 114 18.95 -3.88 4.71
N GLU A 115 20.07 -3.86 3.98
CA GLU A 115 20.78 -2.62 3.61
C GLU A 115 20.03 -1.76 2.57
N TYR A 116 19.07 -2.33 1.86
CA TYR A 116 18.24 -1.66 0.85
C TYR A 116 16.86 -1.27 1.40
N CYS A 117 16.64 -1.37 2.71
CA CYS A 117 15.37 -1.04 3.32
C CYS A 117 15.11 0.47 3.23
N ASP A 118 14.02 0.86 2.59
CA ASP A 118 13.55 2.24 2.62
C ASP A 118 12.89 2.59 3.97
N ASN A 119 12.58 3.86 4.16
CA ASN A 119 11.85 4.40 5.29
C ASN A 119 10.49 3.69 5.43
N ILE A 120 10.22 3.15 6.62
CA ILE A 120 8.95 2.50 6.91
C ILE A 120 8.08 3.44 7.74
N SER A 121 6.98 3.88 7.13
CA SER A 121 5.89 4.59 7.80
C SER A 121 4.60 3.78 7.70
N VAL A 122 3.91 3.60 8.83
CA VAL A 122 2.68 2.81 8.90
C VAL A 122 1.67 3.42 9.88
N ALA A 123 0.38 3.28 9.57
CA ALA A 123 -0.72 3.56 10.48
C ALA A 123 -1.82 2.52 10.27
N ALA A 124 -2.27 1.88 11.33
CA ALA A 124 -3.36 0.90 11.27
C ALA A 124 -4.52 1.34 12.15
N VAL A 125 -5.74 1.12 11.67
CA VAL A 125 -6.97 1.35 12.43
C VAL A 125 -7.90 0.16 12.25
N ARG A 126 -8.53 -0.25 13.34
CA ARG A 126 -9.69 -1.13 13.33
C ARG A 126 -10.67 -0.64 14.37
N ARG A 127 -11.94 -0.98 14.20
CA ARG A 127 -12.92 -0.72 15.24
C ARG A 127 -12.69 -1.67 16.42
N VAL A 128 -12.69 -1.11 17.62
CA VAL A 128 -12.75 -1.85 18.89
C VAL A 128 -14.15 -1.65 19.45
N ASP A 129 -14.69 -2.69 20.07
CA ASP A 129 -15.98 -2.62 20.76
C ASP A 129 -15.87 -1.83 22.07
#